data_AF-A0A4Z0YYN5-F1
#
_entry.id   AF-A0A4Z0YYN5-F1
#
_cell.length_a   1.000
_cell.length_b   1.000
_cell.length_c   1.000
_cell.angle_alpha   90.00
_cell.angle_beta   90.00
_cell.angle_gamma   90.00
#
_symmetry.space_group_name_H-M   'P 1'
#
loop_
_entity.id
_entity.type
_entity.pdbx_description
1 polymer ?
#
loop_
_entity_poly.entity_id
_entity_poly.type
_entity_poly.pdbx_seq_one_letter_code
_entity_poly.pdbx_strand_id
1 'polypeptide(L)'
;MPPKRNQTDSNAAEICVETNNFRQVVEHFDENGNIINQMATRLAIECQICMCKNLPLVNPHFAELPGDTHELYVVLPRCGHAFGFLCMEQWARTQYGRSSRSSRPSCPTCRTPLHCDRGHSSELEAYGRASGDIKMQDKDIMDIRAMLLNNTCGRCREQRENAEQPEGPSASLVSSSQPTRGSLVASWEDEVIEVAFVGGGAQDDNEPPQIEEERLEDHTEEARRNR
;
A
#
# COMPACT_ATOMS: atom_id res chain seq x y z
N MET A 1 -10.47 -45.18 33.33
CA MET A 1 -9.38 -44.18 33.34
C MET A 1 -9.28 -43.59 31.94
N PRO A 2 -9.51 -42.29 31.74
CA PRO A 2 -9.33 -41.68 30.43
C PRO A 2 -7.82 -41.56 30.11
N PRO A 3 -7.42 -41.75 28.84
CA PRO A 3 -6.03 -41.64 28.45
C PRO A 3 -5.58 -40.17 28.54
N LYS A 4 -4.41 -39.95 29.16
CA LYS A 4 -3.72 -38.66 29.20
C LYS A 4 -3.40 -38.26 27.76
N ARG A 5 -4.02 -37.17 27.28
CA ARG A 5 -3.58 -36.51 26.03
C ARG A 5 -2.16 -36.03 26.25
N ASN A 6 -1.24 -36.56 25.46
CA ASN A 6 0.12 -36.03 25.36
C ASN A 6 0.01 -34.59 24.82
N GLN A 7 0.17 -33.61 25.71
CA GLN A 7 0.58 -32.26 25.33
C GLN A 7 2.00 -32.40 24.77
N THR A 8 2.11 -32.48 23.45
CA THR A 8 3.35 -32.10 22.78
C THR A 8 3.46 -30.59 22.88
N ASP A 9 4.27 -30.15 23.84
CA ASP A 9 4.85 -28.81 23.89
C ASP A 9 5.54 -28.51 22.55
N SER A 10 4.78 -27.96 21.61
CA SER A 10 5.34 -27.25 20.46
C SER A 10 5.26 -25.78 20.78
N ASN A 11 6.12 -25.35 21.70
CA ASN A 11 6.33 -23.95 22.04
C ASN A 11 7.14 -23.28 20.91
N ALA A 12 6.67 -23.40 19.67
CA ALA A 12 7.20 -22.63 18.57
C ALA A 12 6.84 -21.18 18.86
N ALA A 13 7.85 -20.33 19.03
CA ALA A 13 7.63 -18.92 19.30
C ALA A 13 6.76 -18.32 18.18
N GLU A 14 5.70 -17.62 18.58
CA GLU A 14 4.87 -16.84 17.67
C GLU A 14 5.75 -15.78 16.97
N ILE A 15 5.64 -15.71 15.65
CA ILE A 15 6.35 -14.78 14.78
C ILE A 15 5.35 -13.71 14.35
N CYS A 16 5.49 -12.48 14.86
CA CYS A 16 4.72 -11.33 14.38
C CYS A 16 5.52 -10.58 13.30
N VAL A 17 4.93 -10.43 12.11
CA VAL A 17 5.53 -9.72 10.97
C VAL A 17 4.87 -8.35 10.85
N GLU A 18 5.62 -7.31 11.23
CA GLU A 18 5.13 -5.92 11.31
C GLU A 18 5.85 -4.98 10.31
N THR A 19 6.77 -5.51 9.52
CA THR A 19 7.56 -4.73 8.55
C THR A 19 6.75 -4.44 7.28
N ASN A 20 6.84 -3.21 6.77
CA ASN A 20 6.27 -2.84 5.47
C ASN A 20 7.25 -3.09 4.30
N ASN A 21 8.42 -3.67 4.54
CA ASN A 21 9.36 -4.04 3.49
C ASN A 21 9.01 -5.42 2.95
N PHE A 22 8.36 -5.47 1.80
CA PHE A 22 7.89 -6.71 1.21
C PHE A 22 9.00 -7.65 0.74
N ARG A 23 10.24 -7.20 0.63
CA ARG A 23 11.36 -8.13 0.43
C ARG A 23 11.52 -9.08 1.62
N GLN A 24 11.21 -8.61 2.83
CA GLN A 24 11.21 -9.40 4.05
C GLN A 24 9.87 -10.14 4.24
N VAL A 25 8.75 -9.47 3.96
CA VAL A 25 7.41 -10.09 4.11
C VAL A 25 7.30 -11.37 3.28
N VAL A 26 7.77 -11.36 2.02
CA VAL A 26 7.69 -12.53 1.13
C VAL A 26 8.57 -13.72 1.55
N GLU A 27 9.48 -13.55 2.51
CA GLU A 27 10.28 -14.65 3.09
C GLU A 27 9.43 -15.55 3.99
N HIS A 28 8.28 -15.07 4.46
CA HIS A 28 7.32 -15.85 5.25
C HIS A 28 6.35 -16.68 4.41
N PHE A 29 6.50 -16.62 3.08
CA PHE A 29 5.66 -17.32 2.12
C PHE A 29 6.48 -18.29 1.27
N ASP A 30 5.89 -19.44 0.93
CA ASP A 30 6.48 -20.43 0.04
C ASP A 30 6.47 -19.98 -1.42
N GLU A 31 6.93 -20.84 -2.33
CA GLU A 31 7.01 -20.58 -3.77
C GLU A 31 5.65 -20.34 -4.44
N ASN A 32 4.58 -20.90 -3.85
CA ASN A 32 3.21 -20.80 -4.34
C ASN A 32 2.44 -19.65 -3.67
N GLY A 33 3.08 -18.87 -2.80
CA GLY A 33 2.46 -17.77 -2.09
C GLY A 33 1.74 -18.16 -0.80
N ASN A 34 1.85 -19.41 -0.32
CA ASN A 34 1.26 -19.82 0.96
C ASN A 34 2.17 -19.44 2.13
N ILE A 35 1.59 -19.14 3.29
CA ILE A 35 2.37 -18.90 4.51
C ILE A 35 3.07 -20.20 4.97
N ILE A 36 4.39 -20.16 5.21
CA ILE A 36 5.20 -21.34 5.56
C ILE A 36 4.83 -21.87 6.95
N ASN A 37 4.80 -20.99 7.96
CA ASN A 37 4.54 -21.33 9.36
C ASN A 37 3.14 -20.86 9.78
N GLN A 38 2.10 -21.43 9.16
CA GLN A 38 0.71 -20.98 9.31
C GLN A 38 0.22 -20.89 10.76
N MET A 39 0.68 -21.78 11.65
CA MET A 39 0.25 -21.82 13.05
C MET A 39 1.06 -20.90 13.98
N ALA A 40 2.10 -20.24 13.47
CA ALA A 40 2.98 -19.40 14.28
C ALA A 40 3.16 -17.99 13.69
N THR A 41 2.80 -17.75 12.43
CA THR A 41 3.06 -16.47 11.76
C THR A 41 1.83 -15.57 11.82
N ARG A 42 1.93 -14.42 12.48
CA ARG A 42 0.92 -13.37 12.43
C ARG A 42 1.40 -12.23 11.55
N LEU A 43 0.52 -11.72 10.69
CA LEU A 43 0.80 -10.58 9.82
C LEU A 43 0.06 -9.36 10.38
N ALA A 44 0.80 -8.31 10.72
CA ALA A 44 0.27 -7.09 11.33
C ALA A 44 1.02 -5.88 10.77
N ILE A 45 0.89 -5.66 9.46
CA ILE A 45 1.65 -4.63 8.75
C ILE A 45 0.82 -3.36 8.69
N GLU A 46 1.24 -2.33 9.41
CA GLU A 46 0.58 -1.02 9.40
C GLU A 46 0.99 -0.19 8.18
N CYS A 47 0.04 0.59 7.64
CA CYS A 47 0.36 1.59 6.63
C CYS A 47 1.20 2.72 7.26
N GLN A 48 2.47 2.82 6.87
CA GLN A 48 3.39 3.82 7.41
C GLN A 48 3.12 5.29 7.00
N ILE A 49 2.10 5.54 6.16
CA ILE A 49 1.68 6.91 5.81
C ILE A 49 0.61 7.41 6.79
N CYS A 50 -0.46 6.64 6.98
CA CYS A 50 -1.57 7.05 7.83
C CYS A 50 -1.45 6.56 9.28
N MET A 51 -0.72 5.45 9.53
CA MET A 51 -0.62 4.78 10.83
C MET A 51 -1.97 4.38 11.44
N CYS A 52 -3.04 4.33 10.63
CA CYS A 52 -4.40 4.04 11.09
C CYS A 52 -4.94 2.70 10.62
N LYS A 53 -4.47 2.20 9.47
CA LYS A 53 -4.99 1.00 8.81
C LYS A 53 -3.88 -0.02 8.57
N ASN A 54 -4.24 -1.29 8.69
CA ASN A 54 -3.38 -2.41 8.34
C ASN A 54 -3.49 -2.76 6.86
N LEU A 55 -2.42 -3.34 6.30
CA LEU A 55 -2.46 -3.94 4.98
C LEU A 55 -3.21 -5.28 5.06
N PRO A 56 -4.11 -5.59 4.12
CA PRO A 56 -4.97 -6.78 4.11
C PRO A 56 -4.19 -8.05 3.71
N LEU A 57 -3.09 -8.34 4.39
CA LEU A 57 -2.48 -9.67 4.39
C LEU A 57 -2.97 -10.42 5.62
N VAL A 58 -3.63 -11.54 5.38
CA VAL A 58 -4.26 -12.34 6.43
C VAL A 58 -3.62 -13.70 6.54
N ASN A 59 -3.42 -14.11 7.79
CA ASN A 59 -3.26 -15.51 8.11
C ASN A 59 -4.62 -16.04 8.63
N PRO A 60 -5.26 -16.99 7.92
CA PRO A 60 -6.58 -17.49 8.30
C PRO A 60 -6.62 -18.19 9.67
N HIS A 61 -5.48 -18.56 10.25
CA HIS A 61 -5.41 -19.19 11.58
C HIS A 61 -5.47 -18.19 12.74
N PHE A 62 -5.18 -16.90 12.49
CA PHE A 62 -5.07 -15.89 13.54
C PHE A 62 -6.06 -14.73 13.43
N ALA A 63 -6.55 -14.46 12.22
CA ALA A 63 -7.42 -13.32 11.97
C ALA A 63 -8.76 -13.76 11.38
N GLU A 64 -9.85 -13.31 11.99
CA GLU A 64 -11.11 -13.17 11.28
C GLU A 64 -10.94 -12.08 10.21
N LEU A 65 -11.63 -12.28 9.10
CA LEU A 65 -11.53 -11.52 7.86
C LEU A 65 -11.44 -10.00 8.09
N PRO A 66 -10.66 -9.29 7.26
CA PRO A 66 -10.36 -7.90 7.45
C PRO A 66 -11.61 -7.04 7.22
N GLY A 67 -12.08 -6.40 8.28
CA GLY A 67 -13.12 -5.35 8.23
C GLY A 67 -12.55 -3.98 7.84
N ASP A 68 -13.23 -2.91 8.23
CA ASP A 68 -12.90 -1.50 7.91
C ASP A 68 -11.51 -1.03 8.40
N THR A 69 -10.80 -1.87 9.16
CA THR A 69 -9.45 -1.64 9.67
C THR A 69 -8.35 -1.86 8.64
N HIS A 70 -8.69 -2.36 7.43
CA HIS A 70 -7.72 -2.65 6.37
C HIS A 70 -7.96 -1.80 5.12
N GLU A 71 -6.88 -1.56 4.37
CA GLU A 71 -6.91 -0.81 3.11
C GLU A 71 -6.14 -1.58 2.04
N LEU A 72 -6.65 -1.62 0.80
CA LEU A 72 -5.87 -2.08 -0.35
C LEU A 72 -4.48 -1.45 -0.32
N TYR A 73 -3.47 -2.18 -0.78
CA TYR A 73 -2.10 -1.74 -0.62
C TYR A 73 -1.35 -1.77 -1.94
N VAL A 74 -0.28 -1.00 -2.01
CA VAL A 74 0.67 -0.98 -3.12
C VAL A 74 2.02 -1.41 -2.61
N VAL A 75 2.78 -2.13 -3.42
CA VAL A 75 4.19 -2.43 -3.16
C VAL A 75 5.03 -1.68 -4.18
N LEU A 76 6.00 -0.89 -3.72
CA LEU A 76 6.85 -0.12 -4.62
C LEU A 76 7.93 -1.03 -5.24
N PRO A 77 7.98 -1.21 -6.58
CA PRO A 77 8.83 -2.22 -7.23
C PRO A 77 10.32 -2.10 -6.89
N ARG A 78 10.84 -0.87 -6.82
CA ARG A 78 12.28 -0.62 -6.66
C ARG A 78 12.80 -0.90 -5.26
N CYS A 79 12.01 -0.58 -4.23
CA CYS A 79 12.47 -0.66 -2.84
C CYS A 79 11.73 -1.71 -1.99
N GLY A 80 10.58 -2.21 -2.46
CA GLY A 80 9.77 -3.19 -1.75
C GLY A 80 8.95 -2.61 -0.59
N HIS A 81 8.98 -1.31 -0.33
CA HIS A 81 8.12 -0.75 0.71
C HIS A 81 6.66 -0.72 0.25
N ALA A 82 5.76 -1.07 1.15
CA ALA A 82 4.33 -1.05 0.91
C ALA A 82 3.59 -0.03 1.77
N PHE A 83 2.46 0.42 1.24
CA PHE A 83 1.61 1.44 1.82
C PHE A 83 0.16 1.18 1.42
N GLY A 84 -0.79 1.74 2.17
CA GLY A 84 -2.19 1.85 1.72
C GLY A 84 -2.25 2.55 0.35
N PHE A 85 -3.09 2.03 -0.53
CA PHE A 85 -3.22 2.45 -1.92
C PHE A 85 -3.64 3.93 -2.01
N LEU A 86 -4.69 4.32 -1.28
CA LEU A 86 -5.19 5.70 -1.26
C LEU A 86 -4.18 6.62 -0.60
N CYS A 87 -3.54 6.15 0.47
CA CYS A 87 -2.48 6.90 1.14
C CYS A 87 -1.32 7.22 0.19
N MET A 88 -0.89 6.24 -0.62
CA MET A 88 0.19 6.42 -1.57
C MET A 88 -0.21 7.28 -2.78
N GLU A 89 -1.45 7.14 -3.26
CA GLU A 89 -2.00 7.98 -4.32
C GLU A 89 -2.04 9.46 -3.89
N GLN A 90 -2.56 9.74 -2.70
CA GLN A 90 -2.58 11.09 -2.13
C GLN A 90 -1.16 11.62 -1.92
N TRP A 91 -0.25 10.80 -1.36
CA TRP A 91 1.15 11.16 -1.20
C TRP A 91 1.77 11.57 -2.53
N ALA A 92 1.63 10.74 -3.57
CA ALA A 92 2.15 11.04 -4.89
C ALA A 92 1.61 12.39 -5.39
N ARG A 93 0.29 12.60 -5.38
CA ARG A 93 -0.35 13.85 -5.81
C ARG A 93 0.20 15.09 -5.10
N THR A 94 0.42 15.03 -3.79
CA THR A 94 0.99 16.17 -3.02
C THR A 94 2.43 16.50 -3.42
N GLN A 95 3.21 15.52 -3.86
CA GLN A 95 4.59 15.74 -4.31
C GLN A 95 4.64 16.39 -5.70
N TYR A 96 3.68 16.11 -6.58
CA TYR A 96 3.59 16.75 -7.89
C TYR A 96 3.04 18.19 -7.81
N GLY A 97 2.11 18.46 -6.90
CA GLY A 97 1.52 19.79 -6.72
C GLY A 97 2.47 20.85 -6.14
N ARG A 98 3.64 20.46 -5.61
CA ARG A 98 4.66 21.39 -5.08
C ARG A 98 5.48 22.02 -6.19
N SER A 99 4.87 22.87 -7.02
CA SER A 99 5.36 23.95 -7.92
C SER A 99 6.74 23.88 -8.60
N SER A 100 7.45 22.76 -8.52
CA SER A 100 8.74 22.54 -9.11
C SER A 100 8.61 21.31 -9.97
N ARG A 101 8.77 21.49 -11.28
CA ARG A 101 8.84 20.43 -12.30
C ARG A 101 9.92 19.35 -12.02
N SER A 102 10.59 19.43 -10.86
CA SER A 102 11.69 18.56 -10.43
C SER A 102 11.38 17.67 -9.22
N SER A 103 10.28 17.88 -8.45
CA SER A 103 9.95 16.98 -7.34
C SER A 103 9.18 15.76 -7.82
N ARG A 104 9.89 14.85 -8.47
CA ARG A 104 9.34 13.52 -8.78
C ARG A 104 9.02 12.79 -7.48
N PRO A 105 7.89 12.08 -7.39
CA PRO A 105 7.50 11.39 -6.16
C PRO A 105 8.55 10.32 -5.80
N SER A 106 8.76 10.19 -4.51
CA SER A 106 9.66 9.20 -3.91
C SER A 106 8.95 8.41 -2.82
N CYS A 107 9.46 7.22 -2.54
CA CYS A 107 9.00 6.38 -1.44
C CYS A 107 9.03 7.18 -0.12
N PRO A 108 7.93 7.22 0.66
CA PRO A 108 7.89 7.91 1.96
C PRO A 108 8.96 7.43 2.95
N THR A 109 9.25 6.12 2.96
CA THR A 109 10.18 5.50 3.92
C THR A 109 11.64 5.71 3.54
N CYS A 110 12.03 5.36 2.31
CA CYS A 110 13.45 5.30 1.90
C CYS A 110 13.84 6.31 0.82
N ARG A 111 12.91 7.16 0.37
CA ARG A 111 13.12 8.18 -0.69
C ARG A 111 13.57 7.63 -2.04
N THR A 112 13.51 6.31 -2.25
CA THR A 112 13.73 5.71 -3.57
C THR A 112 12.73 6.30 -4.57
N PRO A 113 13.16 6.75 -5.76
CA PRO A 113 12.25 7.34 -6.72
C PRO A 113 11.20 6.35 -7.25
N LEU A 114 9.96 6.81 -7.47
CA LEU A 114 8.88 5.99 -8.02
C LEU A 114 8.97 5.79 -9.54
N HIS A 115 9.89 6.48 -10.20
CA HIS A 115 10.14 6.34 -11.63
C HIS A 115 11.38 5.47 -11.86
N CYS A 116 11.44 4.85 -13.03
CA CYS A 116 12.64 4.16 -13.47
C CYS A 116 13.71 5.15 -13.95
N ASP A 117 14.92 4.65 -14.21
CA ASP A 117 16.04 5.47 -14.64
C ASP A 117 15.82 6.10 -16.04
N ARG A 118 14.87 5.57 -16.82
CA ARG A 118 14.40 6.15 -18.08
C ARG A 118 13.29 7.21 -17.91
N GLY A 119 12.89 7.50 -16.68
CA GLY A 119 11.87 8.49 -16.36
C GLY A 119 10.42 8.02 -16.52
N HIS A 120 10.18 6.74 -16.81
CA HIS A 120 8.81 6.20 -16.81
C HIS A 120 8.29 6.10 -15.37
N SER A 121 7.08 6.63 -15.14
CA SER A 121 6.36 6.43 -13.88
C SER A 121 6.01 4.95 -13.71
N SER A 122 6.17 4.44 -12.48
CA SER A 122 5.64 3.12 -12.14
C SER A 122 4.13 3.23 -11.96
N GLU A 123 3.38 2.35 -12.61
CA GLU A 123 1.95 2.17 -12.31
C GLU A 123 1.84 1.59 -10.89
N LEU A 124 0.97 2.17 -10.08
CA LEU A 124 0.71 1.69 -8.72
C LEU A 124 -0.34 0.58 -8.80
N GLU A 125 0.10 -0.67 -8.75
CA GLU A 125 -0.81 -1.82 -8.72
C GLU A 125 -1.39 -2.02 -7.31
N ALA A 126 -2.71 -2.17 -7.22
CA ALA A 126 -3.44 -2.35 -5.97
C ALA A 126 -3.64 -3.84 -5.65
N TYR A 127 -3.10 -4.28 -4.52
CA TYR A 127 -3.22 -5.63 -3.98
C TYR A 127 -4.19 -5.70 -2.79
N GLY A 128 -4.61 -6.92 -2.43
CA GLY A 128 -5.49 -7.15 -1.28
C GLY A 128 -6.97 -6.95 -1.58
N ARG A 129 -7.38 -6.97 -2.86
CA ARG A 129 -8.78 -6.76 -3.29
C ARG A 129 -9.74 -7.83 -2.79
N ALA A 130 -9.26 -9.05 -2.61
CA ALA A 130 -10.05 -10.15 -2.10
C ALA A 130 -9.48 -10.57 -0.75
N SER A 131 -9.48 -9.65 0.19
CA SER A 131 -8.95 -9.83 1.54
C SER A 131 -9.66 -10.93 2.37
N GLY A 132 -10.56 -11.71 1.73
CA GLY A 132 -11.08 -12.98 2.23
C GLY A 132 -10.97 -14.20 1.31
N ASP A 133 -10.38 -14.06 0.13
CA ASP A 133 -10.02 -15.17 -0.73
C ASP A 133 -8.52 -15.41 -0.63
N ILE A 134 -8.14 -16.39 0.20
CA ILE A 134 -6.74 -16.79 0.42
C ILE A 134 -6.04 -17.06 -0.92
N LYS A 135 -6.74 -17.64 -1.90
CA LYS A 135 -6.14 -17.94 -3.21
C LYS A 135 -5.74 -16.70 -3.98
N MET A 136 -6.47 -15.59 -3.77
CA MET A 136 -6.10 -14.32 -4.38
C MET A 136 -4.88 -13.72 -3.68
N GLN A 137 -4.78 -13.85 -2.35
CA GLN A 137 -3.58 -13.43 -1.62
C GLN A 137 -2.34 -14.19 -2.09
N ASP A 138 -2.44 -15.52 -2.25
CA ASP A 138 -1.33 -16.35 -2.72
C ASP A 138 -0.82 -15.84 -4.09
N LYS A 139 -1.76 -15.52 -4.98
CA LYS A 139 -1.46 -14.91 -6.28
C LYS A 139 -0.83 -13.52 -6.15
N ASP A 140 -1.38 -12.65 -5.32
CA ASP A 140 -0.82 -11.32 -5.05
C ASP A 140 0.64 -11.44 -4.58
N ILE A 141 0.95 -12.38 -3.69
CA ILE A 141 2.31 -12.65 -3.21
C ILE A 141 3.23 -13.12 -4.34
N MET A 142 2.76 -14.01 -5.21
CA MET A 142 3.53 -14.46 -6.37
C MET A 142 3.82 -13.30 -7.34
N ASP A 143 2.81 -12.48 -7.64
CA ASP A 143 2.93 -11.31 -8.52
C ASP A 143 3.90 -10.27 -7.92
N ILE A 144 3.80 -9.99 -6.62
CA ILE A 144 4.72 -9.11 -5.90
C ILE A 144 6.15 -9.67 -5.93
N ARG A 145 6.35 -10.97 -5.69
CA ARG A 145 7.68 -11.57 -5.74
C ARG A 145 8.31 -11.44 -7.12
N ALA A 146 7.56 -11.74 -8.18
CA ALA A 146 8.01 -11.58 -9.55
C ALA A 146 8.35 -10.12 -9.87
N MET A 147 7.55 -9.17 -9.39
CA MET A 147 7.80 -7.74 -9.53
C MET A 147 9.09 -7.33 -8.80
N LEU A 148 9.31 -7.75 -7.56
CA LEU A 148 10.47 -7.33 -6.74
C LEU A 148 11.82 -7.91 -7.20
N LEU A 149 11.79 -9.01 -7.97
CA LEU A 149 12.95 -9.56 -8.66
C LEU A 149 13.30 -8.77 -9.93
N ASN A 150 12.30 -8.13 -10.56
CA ASN A 150 12.45 -7.39 -11.79
C ASN A 150 12.62 -5.89 -11.51
N ASN A 151 13.85 -5.39 -11.56
CA ASN A 151 14.15 -3.97 -11.35
C ASN A 151 13.73 -3.06 -12.53
N THR A 152 13.07 -3.60 -13.55
CA THR A 152 12.64 -2.86 -14.75
C THR A 152 11.17 -2.44 -14.64
N CYS A 153 10.87 -1.21 -15.05
CA CYS A 153 9.48 -0.76 -15.15
C CYS A 153 8.69 -1.53 -16.23
N GLY A 154 7.36 -1.61 -16.12
CA GLY A 154 6.50 -2.28 -17.10
C GLY A 154 6.77 -1.85 -18.55
N ARG A 155 6.79 -0.53 -18.82
CA ARG A 155 7.15 0.01 -20.15
C ARG A 155 8.57 -0.37 -20.60
N CYS A 156 9.51 -0.45 -19.66
CA CYS A 156 10.89 -0.80 -19.94
C CYS A 156 11.01 -2.28 -20.33
N ARG A 157 10.18 -3.12 -19.72
CA ARG A 157 10.08 -4.55 -19.99
C ARG A 157 9.45 -4.80 -21.37
N GLU A 158 8.30 -4.18 -21.65
CA GLU A 158 7.64 -4.25 -22.97
C GLU A 158 8.57 -3.82 -24.10
N GLN A 159 9.33 -2.74 -23.92
CA GLN A 159 10.32 -2.29 -24.91
C GLN A 159 11.43 -3.31 -25.17
N ARG A 160 11.85 -4.07 -24.15
CA ARG A 160 12.88 -5.13 -24.33
C ARG A 160 12.29 -6.35 -25.02
N GLU A 161 11.11 -6.80 -24.58
CA GLU A 161 10.41 -7.94 -25.18
C GLU A 161 10.13 -7.69 -26.67
N ASN A 162 9.72 -6.46 -27.02
CA ASN A 162 9.51 -6.06 -28.42
C ASN A 162 10.80 -5.96 -29.23
N ALA A 163 11.92 -5.54 -28.61
CA ALA A 163 13.21 -5.44 -29.29
C ALA A 163 13.88 -6.81 -29.53
N GLU A 164 13.51 -7.82 -28.74
CA GLU A 164 14.03 -9.19 -28.83
C GLU A 164 13.23 -10.09 -29.78
N GLN A 165 12.09 -9.63 -30.33
CA GLN A 165 11.41 -10.34 -31.41
C GLN A 165 12.16 -10.13 -32.74
N PRO A 166 12.79 -11.17 -33.32
CA PRO A 166 13.42 -11.04 -34.63
C PRO A 166 12.34 -10.72 -35.67
N GLU A 167 12.63 -9.79 -36.58
CA GLU A 167 11.77 -9.50 -37.73
C GLU A 167 11.62 -10.75 -38.62
N GLY A 168 10.68 -11.62 -38.25
CA GLY A 168 10.22 -12.72 -39.08
C GLY A 168 9.25 -12.19 -40.15
N PRO A 169 9.22 -12.81 -41.34
CA PRO A 169 8.55 -12.24 -42.51
C PRO A 169 7.05 -12.04 -42.26
N SER A 170 6.58 -10.84 -42.60
CA SER A 170 5.20 -10.37 -42.44
C SER A 170 4.19 -11.38 -42.99
N ALA A 171 3.44 -12.02 -42.10
CA ALA A 171 2.27 -12.82 -42.43
C ALA A 171 1.01 -12.20 -41.82
N SER A 172 0.21 -11.64 -42.72
CA SER A 172 -1.25 -11.46 -42.73
C SER A 172 -2.02 -11.37 -41.41
N LEU A 173 -2.57 -10.17 -41.21
CA LEU A 173 -3.64 -9.78 -40.29
C LEU A 173 -4.74 -10.83 -40.12
N VAL A 174 -4.95 -11.30 -38.88
CA VAL A 174 -6.25 -11.82 -38.43
C VAL A 174 -6.58 -11.17 -37.07
N SER A 175 -7.53 -10.24 -37.11
CA SER A 175 -8.01 -9.49 -35.95
C SER A 175 -8.84 -10.40 -35.04
N SER A 176 -8.33 -10.71 -33.86
CA SER A 176 -9.10 -11.38 -32.79
C SER A 176 -9.13 -10.49 -31.56
N SER A 177 -10.28 -9.89 -31.30
CA SER A 177 -10.55 -9.02 -30.17
C SER A 177 -10.49 -9.83 -28.87
N GLN A 178 -9.52 -9.52 -28.00
CA GLN A 178 -9.48 -10.01 -26.62
C GLN A 178 -10.05 -8.95 -25.65
N PRO A 179 -10.64 -9.38 -24.52
CA PRO A 179 -11.21 -8.48 -23.53
C PRO A 179 -10.12 -7.77 -22.71
N THR A 180 -10.22 -6.45 -22.63
CA THR A 180 -9.33 -5.58 -21.86
C THR A 180 -9.48 -5.82 -20.36
N ARG A 181 -8.41 -6.24 -19.69
CA ARG A 181 -8.21 -6.02 -18.25
C ARG A 181 -8.24 -4.51 -18.01
N GLY A 182 -9.10 -4.03 -17.10
CA GLY A 182 -9.16 -2.62 -16.72
C GLY A 182 -7.89 -2.18 -15.99
N SER A 183 -6.89 -1.73 -16.74
CA SER A 183 -5.84 -0.83 -16.26
C SER A 183 -6.42 0.58 -16.31
N LEU A 184 -6.56 1.20 -15.14
CA LEU A 184 -6.83 2.63 -15.04
C LEU A 184 -5.48 3.32 -15.20
N VAL A 185 -5.09 3.53 -16.45
CA VAL A 185 -4.00 4.43 -16.80
C VAL A 185 -4.44 5.81 -16.34
N ALA A 186 -3.98 6.23 -15.16
CA ALA A 186 -3.90 7.65 -14.90
C ALA A 186 -2.85 8.17 -15.90
N SER A 187 -3.31 8.69 -17.03
CA SER A 187 -2.49 9.49 -17.95
C SER A 187 -2.45 10.90 -17.39
N TRP A 188 -1.27 11.37 -17.01
CA TRP A 188 -1.10 12.67 -16.35
C TRP A 188 -0.65 13.67 -17.40
N GLU A 189 -1.36 13.68 -18.53
CA GLU A 189 -1.12 14.64 -19.59
C GLU A 189 -1.87 15.93 -19.23
N ASP A 190 -1.11 17.03 -19.27
CA ASP A 190 -1.47 18.35 -18.80
C ASP A 190 -2.75 18.90 -19.47
N GLU A 191 -3.91 18.75 -18.83
CA GLU A 191 -5.00 19.71 -19.00
C GLU A 191 -4.72 20.91 -18.10
N VAL A 192 -4.04 21.90 -18.69
CA VAL A 192 -3.92 23.25 -18.14
C VAL A 192 -5.31 23.88 -18.22
N ILE A 193 -6.12 23.71 -17.17
CA ILE A 193 -7.36 24.48 -17.01
C ILE A 193 -6.95 25.90 -16.60
N GLU A 194 -6.93 26.82 -17.58
CA GLU A 194 -6.98 28.26 -17.29
C GLU A 194 -8.33 28.58 -16.64
N VAL A 195 -8.37 28.58 -15.31
CA VAL A 195 -9.54 29.06 -14.57
C VAL A 195 -9.49 30.59 -14.58
N ALA A 196 -10.30 31.20 -15.43
CA ALA A 196 -10.56 32.63 -15.41
C ALA A 196 -11.19 33.01 -14.05
N PHE A 197 -10.46 33.83 -13.28
CA PHE A 197 -10.93 34.41 -12.03
C PHE A 197 -11.98 35.49 -12.33
N VAL A 198 -13.26 35.15 -12.23
CA VAL A 198 -14.35 36.13 -12.16
C VAL A 198 -14.56 36.48 -10.70
N GLY A 199 -14.19 37.71 -10.35
CA GLY A 199 -14.40 38.27 -9.02
C GLY A 199 -15.88 38.39 -8.69
N GLY A 200 -16.31 37.67 -7.66
CA GLY A 200 -17.59 37.88 -6.97
C GLY A 200 -17.30 38.06 -5.50
N GLY A 201 -17.46 39.28 -5.00
CA GLY A 201 -17.37 39.58 -3.57
C GLY A 201 -18.55 38.99 -2.82
N ALA A 202 -18.26 38.31 -1.72
CA ALA A 202 -19.23 37.96 -0.70
C ALA A 202 -18.69 38.45 0.64
N GLN A 203 -19.52 39.19 1.36
CA GLN A 203 -19.24 39.75 2.68
C GLN A 203 -19.15 38.63 3.71
N ASP A 204 -18.07 38.65 4.49
CA ASP A 204 -17.86 37.82 5.69
C ASP A 204 -18.63 38.43 6.87
N ASP A 205 -19.71 37.77 7.28
CA ASP A 205 -20.33 37.93 8.60
C ASP A 205 -20.37 36.54 9.27
N ASN A 206 -19.23 36.09 9.81
CA ASN A 206 -19.18 34.96 10.74
C ASN A 206 -18.40 35.38 11.99
N GLU A 207 -19.15 35.89 12.94
CA GLU A 207 -18.71 36.14 14.31
C GLU A 207 -18.42 34.79 15.01
N PRO A 208 -17.21 34.57 15.55
CA PRO A 208 -16.90 33.32 16.24
C PRO A 208 -17.60 33.27 17.61
N PRO A 209 -18.12 32.10 18.03
CA PRO A 209 -18.73 31.95 19.34
C PRO A 209 -17.69 32.15 20.45
N GLN A 210 -18.04 32.98 21.44
CA GLN A 210 -17.25 33.15 22.65
C GLN A 210 -17.27 31.86 23.47
N ILE A 211 -16.10 31.24 23.63
CA ILE A 211 -15.89 30.12 24.54
C ILE A 211 -15.66 30.74 25.92
N GLU A 212 -16.59 30.55 26.84
CA GLU A 212 -16.41 30.89 28.25
C GLU A 212 -15.35 29.95 28.85
N GLU A 213 -14.20 30.52 29.24
CA GLU A 213 -13.18 29.85 30.05
C GLU A 213 -13.77 29.54 31.43
N GLU A 214 -14.28 28.32 31.62
CA GLU A 214 -14.63 27.83 32.94
C GLU A 214 -13.34 27.53 33.72
N ARG A 215 -13.06 28.45 34.65
CA ARG A 215 -11.96 28.45 35.61
C ARG A 215 -11.98 27.16 36.44
N LEU A 216 -11.10 26.22 36.11
CA LEU A 216 -10.84 25.02 36.91
C LEU A 216 -10.12 25.42 38.20
N GLU A 217 -10.85 25.53 39.29
CA GLU A 217 -10.29 25.77 40.62
C GLU A 217 -9.61 24.49 41.16
N ASP A 218 -8.33 24.66 41.48
CA ASP A 218 -7.40 23.65 41.97
C ASP A 218 -7.73 23.24 43.42
N HIS A 219 -8.44 22.12 43.59
CA HIS A 219 -8.64 21.48 44.89
C HIS A 219 -7.59 20.38 45.11
N THR A 220 -6.36 20.77 45.41
CA THR A 220 -5.34 19.86 45.97
C THR A 220 -4.73 20.39 47.26
N GLU A 221 -5.56 20.73 48.25
CA GLU A 221 -5.08 21.07 49.60
C GLU A 221 -5.92 20.42 50.72
N GLU A 222 -6.12 19.10 50.66
CA GLU A 222 -6.72 18.34 51.78
C GLU A 222 -6.05 16.98 52.00
N ALA A 223 -4.71 16.94 52.02
CA ALA A 223 -3.96 15.72 52.37
C ALA A 223 -2.79 15.92 53.35
N ARG A 224 -2.68 17.09 54.01
CA ARG A 224 -1.60 17.39 54.97
C ARG A 224 -2.01 17.54 56.43
N ARG A 225 -3.26 17.24 56.79
CA ARG A 225 -3.74 17.41 58.17
C ARG A 225 -3.89 16.15 59.02
N ASN A 226 -3.53 14.96 58.54
CA ASN A 226 -3.71 13.72 59.30
C ASN A 226 -2.56 12.70 59.20
N ARG A 227 -1.28 13.14 59.26
CA ARG A 227 -0.15 12.31 59.69
C ARG A 227 0.93 13.12 60.36
#